data_AF-A0A2W1K6I3-F1
#
_entry.id   AF-A0A2W1K6I3-F1
#
_cell.length_a   1.000
_cell.length_b   1.000
_cell.length_c   1.000
_cell.angle_alpha   90.00
_cell.angle_beta   90.00
_cell.angle_gamma   90.00
#
_symmetry.space_group_name_H-M   'P 1'
#
loop_
_entity.id
_entity.type
_entity.pdbx_description
1 polymer ?
#
loop_
_entity_poly.entity_id
_entity_poly.type
_entity_poly.pdbx_seq_one_letter_code
_entity_poly.pdbx_strand_id
1 'polypeptide(L)'
;MKKLLFFYFLLIGFYTYGQVGIGTAMPDPSAQLDVTVAAGDKGVLLPRVALINTTDQTTITNGNVESLLVYNTATQNNVTPGYYYWYNGSWRRLTALGDHPETITTLVNNTDGSYTYTSEDGTMTTFTVGGMMVDNGDGTYTFTNPDGTNVTIQGVSQALTILSYDNNTGMISYIDENSTLTQLDMSLAIDSWETLTDLKLNPDNIHLDYTDEDGVTNQIDLTTLVQNLETLTTIVANADGTFTYTDENGNATQIDISNLETLTSLALNADGKTLEYTDESGTVTTVDLSSVITNFETITTLVDNGDGTYTYTNESGNTTVIDVNNTETLTELVLSTDNSTLTYTDENGNDTIINLKTVVQANQKTTTLADGVNTTVSSTVSGDNTAWQVNVATAKGANNTQNSTLGVVKEADSNPTVNIANDGSLSVNLENTNDIKEVSGNYTVLPNDTILLGNASTADVSIVMPNPVGKKGKTITIKKQDTNEDYYINVYGNINGLSQLYTALPYSGWQLTSDGTQWKITNKF
;
A
#
# COMPACT_ATOMS: atom_id res chain seq x y z
N MET A 1 38.12 44.02 17.47
CA MET A 1 36.79 43.76 18.05
C MET A 1 36.65 42.33 18.60
N LYS A 2 37.51 41.89 19.53
CA LYS A 2 37.40 40.56 20.20
C LYS A 2 37.43 40.63 21.74
N LYS A 3 37.54 41.83 22.32
CA LYS A 3 37.57 42.03 23.78
C LYS A 3 36.29 42.64 24.36
N LEU A 4 35.32 43.04 23.53
CA LEU A 4 34.05 43.61 24.01
C LEU A 4 32.96 42.53 24.23
N LEU A 5 33.07 41.36 23.59
CA LEU A 5 32.08 40.28 23.74
C LEU A 5 32.21 39.54 25.09
N PHE A 6 33.40 39.55 25.70
CA PHE A 6 33.64 38.87 26.98
C PHE A 6 33.08 39.66 28.19
N PHE A 7 32.85 40.97 28.02
CA PHE A 7 32.32 41.80 29.10
C PHE A 7 30.78 41.83 29.16
N TYR A 8 30.10 41.42 28.08
CA TYR A 8 28.63 41.35 28.06
C TYR A 8 28.08 40.04 28.65
N PHE A 9 28.92 39.01 28.82
CA PHE A 9 28.51 37.74 29.43
C PHE A 9 28.74 37.69 30.96
N LEU A 10 29.31 38.74 31.56
CA LEU A 10 29.67 38.78 32.99
C LEU A 10 28.66 39.55 33.87
N LEU A 11 27.57 40.08 33.29
CA LEU A 11 26.61 40.96 33.99
C LEU A 11 25.18 40.40 34.12
N ILE A 12 24.96 39.12 33.82
CA ILE A 12 23.68 38.45 34.11
C ILE A 12 23.86 37.60 35.37
N GLY A 13 23.57 38.20 36.52
CA GLY A 13 23.36 37.46 37.76
C GLY A 13 22.02 36.73 37.68
N PHE A 14 22.04 35.43 37.41
CA PHE A 14 20.86 34.59 37.59
C PHE A 14 20.67 34.34 39.09
N TYR A 15 19.59 34.88 39.67
CA TYR A 15 19.10 34.41 40.96
C TYR A 15 18.38 33.08 40.72
N THR A 16 19.05 31.96 40.99
CA THR A 16 18.39 30.65 41.02
C THR A 16 17.92 30.38 42.44
N TYR A 17 16.60 30.27 42.64
CA TYR A 17 16.03 29.74 43.88
C TYR A 17 16.11 28.22 43.82
N GLY A 18 17.02 27.62 44.58
CA GLY A 18 17.10 26.16 44.73
C GLY A 18 16.09 25.67 45.75
N GLN A 19 15.11 24.88 45.31
CA GLN A 19 14.29 24.04 46.18
C GLN A 19 15.16 23.02 46.93
N VAL A 20 14.85 22.75 48.20
CA VAL A 20 15.68 21.88 49.05
C VAL A 20 15.16 20.45 48.96
N GLY A 21 15.90 19.59 48.26
CA GLY A 21 15.69 18.14 48.30
C GLY A 21 16.58 17.50 49.37
N ILE A 22 16.00 16.70 50.27
CA ILE A 22 16.74 15.85 51.21
C ILE A 22 16.47 14.39 50.84
N GLY A 23 17.51 13.71 50.35
CA GLY A 23 17.41 12.32 49.89
C GLY A 23 16.84 12.14 48.48
N THR A 24 16.55 13.23 47.76
CA THR A 24 16.26 13.25 46.32
C THR A 24 17.08 14.33 45.61
N ALA A 25 17.60 14.01 44.43
CA ALA A 25 18.28 14.98 43.54
C ALA A 25 17.28 15.73 42.64
N MET A 26 16.03 15.27 42.58
CA MET A 26 14.92 15.88 41.85
C MET A 26 13.76 16.08 42.81
N PRO A 27 13.86 17.05 43.74
CA PRO A 27 12.72 17.46 44.57
C PRO A 27 11.53 17.87 43.69
N ASP A 28 10.31 17.54 44.15
CA ASP A 28 9.09 17.90 43.43
C ASP A 28 9.01 19.43 43.21
N PRO A 29 8.73 19.92 41.99
CA PRO A 29 8.62 21.35 41.69
C PRO A 29 7.59 22.10 42.55
N SER A 30 6.64 21.40 43.15
CA SER A 30 5.59 21.97 44.00
C SER A 30 6.02 22.12 45.47
N ALA A 31 7.21 21.62 45.84
CA ALA A 31 7.67 21.56 47.21
C ALA A 31 8.89 22.46 47.44
N GLN A 32 8.79 23.38 48.41
CA GLN A 32 9.95 24.16 48.85
C GLN A 32 10.97 23.29 49.62
N LEU A 33 10.49 22.21 50.26
CA LEU A 33 11.27 21.16 50.91
C LEU A 33 10.64 19.80 50.57
N ASP A 34 11.40 18.93 49.91
CA ASP A 34 11.01 17.55 49.60
C ASP A 34 11.96 16.60 50.32
N VAL A 35 11.41 15.70 51.14
CA VAL A 35 12.18 14.70 51.89
C VAL A 35 11.78 13.31 51.41
N THR A 36 12.66 12.67 50.64
CA THR A 36 12.44 11.33 50.09
C THR A 36 13.48 10.36 50.66
N VAL A 37 13.07 9.11 50.95
CA VAL A 37 13.97 8.05 51.41
C VAL A 37 13.84 6.84 50.50
N ALA A 38 14.82 6.61 49.64
CA ALA A 38 14.77 5.56 48.61
C ALA A 38 14.59 4.13 49.17
N ALA A 39 15.04 3.88 50.41
CA ALA A 39 14.94 2.57 51.07
C ALA A 39 13.81 2.46 52.12
N GLY A 40 13.04 3.54 52.35
CA GLY A 40 11.90 3.55 53.27
C GLY A 40 12.21 3.40 54.77
N ASP A 41 13.48 3.50 55.19
CA ASP A 41 13.95 3.18 56.55
C ASP A 41 14.14 4.41 57.46
N LYS A 42 13.79 5.63 56.99
CA LYS A 42 14.00 6.89 57.71
C LYS A 42 12.75 7.78 57.65
N GLY A 43 12.59 8.63 58.66
CA GLY A 43 11.51 9.62 58.74
C GLY A 43 12.03 11.00 59.15
N VAL A 44 11.13 11.98 59.26
CA VAL A 44 11.46 13.35 59.67
C VAL A 44 11.12 13.54 61.15
N LEU A 45 12.11 13.89 61.97
CA LEU A 45 11.86 14.36 63.32
C LEU A 45 11.60 15.86 63.30
N LEU A 46 10.37 16.23 63.64
CA LEU A 46 9.98 17.62 63.86
C LEU A 46 10.46 18.09 65.24
N PRO A 47 10.55 19.42 65.50
CA PRO A 47 10.95 19.94 66.79
C PRO A 47 10.10 19.35 67.94
N ARG A 48 10.77 18.77 68.93
CA ARG A 48 10.14 18.21 70.12
C ARG A 48 10.22 19.21 71.25
N VAL A 49 9.08 19.69 71.73
CA VAL A 49 9.00 20.75 72.74
C VAL A 49 8.04 20.33 73.85
N ALA A 50 8.23 20.87 75.06
CA ALA A 50 7.33 20.64 76.18
C ALA A 50 6.38 21.83 76.31
N LEU A 51 5.20 21.74 75.69
CA LEU A 51 4.19 22.80 75.75
C LEU A 51 3.55 22.85 77.15
N ILE A 52 3.25 24.07 77.62
CA ILE A 52 2.65 24.29 78.94
C ILE A 52 1.11 24.12 78.90
N ASN A 53 0.48 24.62 77.84
CA ASN A 53 -0.96 24.57 77.58
C ASN A 53 -1.21 24.88 76.09
N THR A 54 -2.46 24.81 75.64
CA THR A 54 -2.80 25.06 74.23
C THR A 54 -2.59 26.50 73.79
N THR A 55 -2.52 27.48 74.71
CA THR A 55 -2.25 28.89 74.39
C THR A 55 -0.79 29.30 74.60
N ASP A 56 0.12 28.35 74.79
CA ASP A 56 1.52 28.61 75.10
C ASP A 56 2.25 29.35 73.96
N GLN A 57 2.58 30.62 74.20
CA GLN A 57 3.36 31.47 73.29
C GLN A 57 4.83 31.61 73.69
N THR A 58 5.26 30.95 74.77
CA THR A 58 6.57 31.20 75.40
C THR A 58 7.58 30.10 75.09
N THR A 59 7.12 28.87 74.91
CA THR A 59 8.01 27.72 74.61
C THR A 59 8.77 27.89 73.30
N ILE A 60 8.23 28.64 72.34
CA ILE A 60 8.91 29.03 71.10
C ILE A 60 9.32 30.51 71.19
N THR A 61 10.61 30.78 71.34
CA THR A 61 11.14 32.10 71.76
C THR A 61 10.89 33.25 70.76
N ASN A 62 10.67 32.96 69.47
CA ASN A 62 10.44 33.99 68.44
C ASN A 62 8.97 34.12 68.02
N GLY A 63 8.05 33.65 68.89
CA GLY A 63 6.62 33.64 68.62
C GLY A 63 6.20 32.45 67.77
N ASN A 64 4.93 32.09 67.90
CA ASN A 64 4.33 31.03 67.11
C ASN A 64 3.77 31.62 65.82
N VAL A 65 4.14 31.04 64.68
CA VAL A 65 3.59 31.40 63.37
C VAL A 65 2.53 30.38 62.96
N GLU A 66 1.53 30.82 62.19
CA GLU A 66 0.49 29.94 61.66
C GLU A 66 1.10 28.73 60.93
N SER A 67 0.51 27.56 61.15
CA SER A 67 0.99 26.26 60.63
C SER A 67 2.35 25.78 61.18
N LEU A 68 2.92 26.42 62.20
CA LEU A 68 4.12 25.92 62.87
C LEU A 68 3.83 24.56 63.51
N LEU A 69 4.58 23.52 63.13
CA LEU A 69 4.33 22.15 63.57
C LEU A 69 5.43 21.66 64.52
N VAL A 70 5.00 21.12 65.68
CA VAL A 70 5.88 20.56 66.71
C VAL A 70 5.32 19.25 67.24
N TYR A 71 6.18 18.46 67.87
CA TYR A 71 5.74 17.33 68.69
C TYR A 71 5.82 17.73 70.17
N ASN A 72 4.68 17.80 70.84
CA ASN A 72 4.62 18.03 72.27
C ASN A 72 5.05 16.77 73.05
N THR A 73 5.91 16.94 74.05
CA THR A 73 6.38 15.86 74.93
C THR A 73 5.77 15.89 76.33
N ALA A 74 5.07 16.97 76.71
CA ALA A 74 4.53 17.15 78.04
C ALA A 74 3.08 16.68 78.16
N THR A 75 2.73 16.09 79.31
CA THR A 75 1.35 15.99 79.78
C THR A 75 1.14 17.08 80.81
N GLN A 76 0.62 18.22 80.39
CA GLN A 76 0.46 19.38 81.25
C GLN A 76 -0.79 20.17 80.87
N ASN A 77 -1.63 20.50 81.86
CA ASN A 77 -2.91 21.18 81.65
C ASN A 77 -3.76 20.48 80.57
N ASN A 78 -4.03 21.18 79.47
CA ASN A 78 -4.85 20.73 78.36
C ASN A 78 -4.01 20.28 77.14
N VAL A 79 -2.70 20.03 77.33
CA VAL A 79 -1.86 19.37 76.33
C VAL A 79 -1.37 18.02 76.80
N THR A 80 -1.36 17.08 75.88
CA THR A 80 -0.82 15.72 76.04
C THR A 80 0.21 15.45 74.93
N PRO A 81 1.09 14.45 75.08
CA PRO A 81 2.07 14.11 74.04
C PRO A 81 1.42 13.83 72.68
N GLY A 82 2.01 14.36 71.62
CA GLY A 82 1.51 14.23 70.25
C GLY A 82 1.91 15.39 69.34
N TYR A 83 1.49 15.35 68.08
CA TYR A 83 1.75 16.43 67.13
C TYR A 83 0.77 17.59 67.33
N TYR A 84 1.30 18.82 67.36
CA TYR A 84 0.52 20.04 67.45
C TYR A 84 0.98 21.02 66.37
N TYR A 85 0.02 21.70 65.77
CA TYR A 85 0.29 22.86 64.93
C TYR A 85 -0.31 24.13 65.52
N TRP A 86 0.36 25.25 65.36
CA TRP A 86 -0.18 26.53 65.78
C TRP A 86 -1.22 27.01 64.77
N TYR A 87 -2.42 27.31 65.27
CA TYR A 87 -3.47 27.87 64.44
C TYR A 87 -4.41 28.78 65.24
N ASN A 88 -4.55 30.01 64.77
CA ASN A 88 -5.45 31.03 65.31
C ASN A 88 -5.30 31.22 66.84
N GLY A 89 -4.06 31.49 67.27
CA GLY A 89 -3.77 31.82 68.67
C GLY A 89 -3.69 30.63 69.63
N SER A 90 -3.73 29.39 69.13
CA SER A 90 -3.66 28.18 69.96
C SER A 90 -2.97 27.01 69.24
N TRP A 91 -2.24 26.21 70.00
CA TRP A 91 -1.78 24.87 69.61
C TRP A 91 -2.98 23.94 69.47
N ARG A 92 -3.14 23.40 68.27
CA ARG A 92 -4.14 22.38 67.94
C ARG A 92 -3.46 21.03 67.78
N ARG A 93 -3.93 20.03 68.52
CA ARG A 93 -3.46 18.66 68.39
C ARG A 93 -3.95 18.09 67.07
N LEU A 94 -3.09 17.37 66.35
CA LEU A 94 -3.48 16.47 65.29
C LEU A 94 -3.97 15.17 65.96
N THR A 95 -5.28 14.95 65.96
CA THR A 95 -5.92 13.76 66.54
C THR A 95 -6.23 12.71 65.47
N ALA A 96 -6.17 11.43 65.85
CA ALA A 96 -6.66 10.31 65.04
C ALA A 96 -8.01 9.80 65.58
N LEU A 97 -8.72 8.98 64.79
CA LEU A 97 -10.03 8.39 65.11
C LEU A 97 -10.09 7.58 66.45
N GLY A 98 -8.98 7.39 67.15
CA GLY A 98 -8.92 6.73 68.47
C GLY A 98 -8.63 7.65 69.66
N ASP A 99 -8.46 8.96 69.46
CA ASP A 99 -8.13 9.93 70.52
C ASP A 99 -9.38 10.49 71.25
N HIS A 100 -10.58 10.04 70.88
CA HIS A 100 -11.86 10.45 71.49
C HIS A 100 -12.57 9.22 72.08
N PRO A 101 -12.51 8.95 73.40
CA PRO A 101 -13.37 7.94 73.99
C PRO A 101 -14.81 8.44 73.99
N GLU A 102 -15.68 7.83 73.19
CA GLU A 102 -17.13 8.03 73.25
C GLU A 102 -17.71 7.21 74.41
N THR A 103 -18.33 7.87 75.38
CA THR A 103 -19.07 7.23 76.48
C THR A 103 -20.57 7.41 76.27
N ILE A 104 -21.31 6.30 76.20
CA ILE A 104 -22.76 6.24 75.93
C ILE A 104 -23.55 6.77 77.14
N THR A 105 -24.40 7.77 76.93
CA THR A 105 -25.50 8.16 77.84
C THR A 105 -26.74 7.32 77.54
N THR A 106 -27.45 6.86 78.56
CA THR A 106 -28.63 5.99 78.39
C THR A 106 -29.92 6.73 78.77
N LEU A 107 -30.92 6.60 77.92
CA LEU A 107 -32.29 7.04 78.17
C LEU A 107 -33.19 5.81 78.22
N VAL A 108 -33.81 5.56 79.37
CA VAL A 108 -34.66 4.38 79.61
C VAL A 108 -36.12 4.80 79.62
N ASN A 109 -36.96 4.10 78.84
CA ASN A 109 -38.40 4.24 78.91
C ASN A 109 -38.94 3.37 80.06
N ASN A 110 -39.62 3.98 81.03
CA ASN A 110 -40.16 3.27 82.20
C ASN A 110 -41.50 2.59 81.94
N THR A 111 -42.03 2.66 80.71
CA THR A 111 -43.31 2.06 80.26
C THR A 111 -44.58 2.63 80.90
N ASP A 112 -44.44 3.64 81.75
CA ASP A 112 -45.54 4.33 82.45
C ASP A 112 -45.75 5.79 81.97
N GLY A 113 -45.12 6.17 80.85
CA GLY A 113 -45.14 7.54 80.32
C GLY A 113 -44.02 8.43 80.86
N SER A 114 -43.15 7.91 81.73
CA SER A 114 -41.93 8.58 82.15
C SER A 114 -40.67 7.98 81.53
N TYR A 115 -39.63 8.80 81.42
CA TYR A 115 -38.31 8.41 80.97
C TYR A 115 -37.27 8.78 82.02
N THR A 116 -36.28 7.90 82.19
CA THR A 116 -35.15 8.14 83.10
C THR A 116 -33.88 8.33 82.28
N TYR A 117 -33.28 9.51 82.40
CA TYR A 117 -31.95 9.82 81.87
C TYR A 117 -30.90 9.56 82.95
N THR A 118 -29.80 8.90 82.59
CA THR A 118 -28.62 8.77 83.46
C THR A 118 -27.46 9.54 82.83
N SER A 119 -26.96 10.57 83.50
CA SER A 119 -25.81 11.37 83.06
C SER A 119 -24.49 10.61 83.21
N GLU A 120 -23.43 11.17 82.60
CA GLU A 120 -22.07 10.63 82.65
C GLU A 120 -21.49 10.50 84.06
N ASP A 121 -22.03 11.23 85.04
CA ASP A 121 -21.65 11.14 86.45
C ASP A 121 -22.51 10.14 87.27
N GLY A 122 -23.47 9.47 86.64
CA GLY A 122 -24.37 8.50 87.25
C GLY A 122 -25.63 9.10 87.86
N THR A 123 -25.87 10.40 87.73
CA THR A 123 -27.09 11.04 88.24
C THR A 123 -28.30 10.64 87.40
N MET A 124 -29.31 10.07 88.04
CA MET A 124 -30.57 9.71 87.38
C MET A 124 -31.58 10.85 87.52
N THR A 125 -32.16 11.27 86.39
CA THR A 125 -33.25 12.24 86.33
C THR A 125 -34.44 11.62 85.62
N THR A 126 -35.59 11.55 86.30
CA THR A 126 -36.84 11.07 85.72
C THR A 126 -37.73 12.26 85.33
N PHE A 127 -38.24 12.24 84.11
CA PHE A 127 -39.21 13.22 83.62
C PHE A 127 -40.40 12.50 82.96
N THR A 128 -41.60 13.03 83.18
CA THR A 128 -42.83 12.51 82.56
C THR A 128 -43.10 13.28 81.28
N VAL A 129 -43.36 12.55 80.21
CA VAL A 129 -43.80 13.14 78.94
C VAL A 129 -45.32 12.98 78.91
N GLY A 130 -46.05 14.06 78.58
CA GLY A 130 -47.51 13.96 78.39
C GLY A 130 -47.84 12.94 77.28
N GLY A 131 -49.05 12.39 77.30
CA GLY A 131 -49.46 11.33 76.38
C GLY A 131 -49.28 11.70 74.92
N MET A 132 -49.15 10.69 74.04
CA MET A 132 -49.10 10.94 72.59
C MET A 132 -50.38 11.66 72.13
N MET A 133 -50.25 12.59 71.18
CA MET A 133 -51.42 13.22 70.56
C MET A 133 -52.28 12.14 69.91
N VAL A 134 -53.55 12.06 70.29
CA VAL A 134 -54.53 11.14 69.72
C VAL A 134 -55.33 11.89 68.66
N ASP A 135 -55.39 11.34 67.46
CA ASP A 135 -56.26 11.82 66.39
C ASP A 135 -57.71 11.46 66.72
N ASN A 136 -58.60 12.46 66.78
CA ASN A 136 -60.01 12.25 67.06
C ASN A 136 -60.81 11.86 65.80
N GLY A 137 -60.19 11.86 64.61
CA GLY A 137 -60.81 11.51 63.33
C GLY A 137 -61.69 12.61 62.72
N ASP A 138 -61.72 13.80 63.33
CA ASP A 138 -62.53 14.95 62.92
C ASP A 138 -61.67 16.20 62.59
N GLY A 139 -60.36 16.01 62.42
CA GLY A 139 -59.40 17.11 62.19
C GLY A 139 -58.94 17.80 63.47
N THR A 140 -59.34 17.31 64.64
CA THR A 140 -58.80 17.73 65.93
C THR A 140 -57.93 16.65 66.56
N TYR A 141 -56.96 17.07 67.36
CA TYR A 141 -56.07 16.19 68.10
C TYR A 141 -56.17 16.47 69.59
N THR A 142 -56.22 15.40 70.39
CA THR A 142 -56.24 15.51 71.86
C THR A 142 -54.86 15.17 72.42
N PHE A 143 -54.29 16.08 73.21
CA PHE A 143 -53.11 15.83 74.03
C PHE A 143 -53.51 15.72 75.50
N THR A 144 -53.10 14.65 76.17
CA THR A 144 -53.29 14.52 77.63
C THR A 144 -52.02 14.95 78.34
N ASN A 145 -52.11 16.04 79.11
CA ASN A 145 -51.02 16.54 79.94
C ASN A 145 -50.63 15.50 81.01
N PRO A 146 -49.40 15.57 81.56
CA PRO A 146 -48.95 14.70 82.65
C PRO A 146 -49.83 14.75 83.92
N ASP A 147 -50.61 15.84 84.10
CA ASP A 147 -51.56 16.00 85.21
C ASP A 147 -52.94 15.36 84.94
N GLY A 148 -53.12 14.72 83.77
CA GLY A 148 -54.35 14.07 83.35
C GLY A 148 -55.37 14.99 82.68
N THR A 149 -55.07 16.27 82.50
CA THR A 149 -55.96 17.19 81.76
C THR A 149 -55.82 17.03 80.25
N ASN A 150 -56.92 17.15 79.52
CA ASN A 150 -56.91 17.09 78.06
C ASN A 150 -56.90 18.49 77.45
N VAL A 151 -56.06 18.69 76.44
CA VAL A 151 -56.03 19.86 75.57
C VAL A 151 -56.41 19.40 74.17
N THR A 152 -57.51 19.95 73.65
CA THR A 152 -57.93 19.72 72.25
C THR A 152 -57.33 20.81 71.37
N ILE A 153 -56.58 20.41 70.36
CA ILE A 153 -55.93 21.28 69.40
C ILE A 153 -56.62 21.07 68.06
N GLN A 154 -57.16 22.14 67.47
CA GLN A 154 -57.64 22.11 66.11
C GLN A 154 -56.43 22.11 65.16
N GLY A 155 -56.27 21.06 64.36
CA GLY A 155 -55.23 21.04 63.35
C GLY A 155 -55.56 22.05 62.25
N VAL A 156 -54.75 23.10 62.09
CA VAL A 156 -54.78 23.92 60.86
C VAL A 156 -54.04 23.17 59.77
N SER A 157 -54.69 22.17 59.17
CA SER A 157 -54.18 21.55 57.96
C SER A 157 -54.30 22.55 56.80
N GLN A 158 -53.27 23.37 56.60
CA GLN A 158 -53.06 24.06 55.31
C GLN A 158 -52.40 23.06 54.36
N ALA A 159 -53.21 22.15 53.83
CA ALA A 159 -52.79 21.25 52.76
C ALA A 159 -53.32 21.80 51.44
N LEU A 160 -52.40 22.19 50.55
CA LEU A 160 -52.70 22.43 49.14
C LEU A 160 -53.33 21.14 48.61
N THR A 161 -54.62 21.18 48.28
CA THR A 161 -55.38 19.92 48.13
C THR A 161 -55.07 19.25 46.78
N ILE A 162 -54.74 20.04 45.76
CA ILE A 162 -54.30 19.60 44.43
C ILE A 162 -53.32 20.65 43.91
N LEU A 163 -52.14 20.24 43.44
CA LEU A 163 -51.25 21.04 42.60
C LEU A 163 -51.15 20.35 41.24
N SER A 164 -51.62 21.00 40.19
CA SER A 164 -51.54 20.48 38.82
C SER A 164 -50.87 21.48 37.92
N TYR A 165 -49.96 20.99 37.08
CA TYR A 165 -49.37 21.75 35.99
C TYR A 165 -49.94 21.23 34.67
N ASP A 166 -50.43 22.13 33.84
CA ASP A 166 -50.88 21.82 32.49
C ASP A 166 -49.81 22.27 31.48
N ASN A 167 -49.08 21.29 30.94
CA ASN A 167 -48.04 21.53 29.94
C ASN A 167 -48.55 22.21 28.67
N ASN A 168 -49.85 22.11 28.35
CA ASN A 168 -50.41 22.70 27.15
C ASN A 168 -50.77 24.18 27.32
N THR A 169 -51.03 24.62 28.56
CA THR A 169 -51.43 26.01 28.85
C THR A 169 -50.42 26.78 29.68
N GLY A 170 -49.38 26.13 30.24
CA GLY A 170 -48.38 26.77 31.11
C GLY A 170 -48.93 27.17 32.49
N MET A 171 -50.17 26.76 32.81
CA MET A 171 -50.86 27.13 34.03
C MET A 171 -50.49 26.19 35.18
N ILE A 172 -50.05 26.76 36.30
CA ILE A 172 -50.06 26.07 37.59
C ILE A 172 -51.40 26.38 38.26
N SER A 173 -52.19 25.35 38.50
CA SER A 173 -53.45 25.46 39.23
C SER A 173 -53.34 24.78 40.57
N TYR A 174 -53.85 25.44 41.61
CA TYR A 174 -54.05 24.81 42.91
C TYR A 174 -55.39 25.17 43.51
N ILE A 175 -55.93 24.24 44.31
CA ILE A 175 -57.11 24.48 45.13
C ILE A 175 -56.65 24.66 46.57
N ASP A 176 -56.97 25.81 47.14
CA ASP A 176 -56.67 26.12 48.54
C ASP A 176 -57.60 25.36 49.50
N GLU A 177 -57.33 25.48 50.80
CA GLU A 177 -58.12 24.84 51.85
C GLU A 177 -59.58 25.32 51.94
N ASN A 178 -59.93 26.43 51.26
CA ASN A 178 -61.28 26.98 51.18
C ASN A 178 -62.02 26.52 49.91
N SER A 179 -61.47 25.57 49.16
CA SER A 179 -61.97 25.13 47.85
C SER A 179 -61.92 26.22 46.77
N THR A 180 -61.05 27.22 46.95
CA THR A 180 -60.84 28.29 45.96
C THR A 180 -59.78 27.83 44.97
N LEU A 181 -60.15 27.79 43.69
CA LEU A 181 -59.20 27.56 42.61
C LEU A 181 -58.39 28.84 42.38
N THR A 182 -57.08 28.75 42.54
CA THR A 182 -56.13 29.78 42.12
C THR A 182 -55.33 29.25 40.94
N GLN A 183 -55.23 30.04 39.88
CA GLN A 183 -54.46 29.69 38.70
C GLN A 183 -53.39 30.75 38.49
N LEU A 184 -52.14 30.30 38.44
CA LEU A 184 -50.98 31.12 38.13
C LEU A 184 -50.52 30.79 36.72
N ASP A 185 -50.58 31.78 35.85
CA ASP A 185 -50.06 31.68 34.49
C ASP A 185 -48.54 31.86 34.51
N MET A 186 -47.82 30.80 34.14
CA MET A 186 -46.36 30.86 33.99
C MET A 186 -45.92 31.00 32.53
N SER A 187 -46.83 31.07 31.56
CA SER A 187 -46.47 31.26 30.14
C SER A 187 -45.62 32.52 29.96
N LEU A 188 -46.06 33.64 30.53
CA LEU A 188 -45.32 34.91 30.49
C LEU A 188 -43.92 34.87 31.14
N ALA A 189 -43.69 33.97 32.10
CA ALA A 189 -42.39 33.82 32.76
C ALA A 189 -41.46 32.88 31.97
N ILE A 190 -42.01 31.86 31.31
CA ILE A 190 -41.31 30.93 30.44
C ILE A 190 -40.85 31.66 29.17
N ASP A 191 -41.73 32.44 28.52
CA ASP A 191 -41.41 33.29 27.36
C ASP A 191 -40.27 34.29 27.66
N SER A 192 -40.13 34.71 28.93
CA SER A 192 -39.09 35.67 29.34
C SER A 192 -37.71 35.04 29.57
N TRP A 193 -37.62 33.71 29.71
CA TRP A 193 -36.41 32.96 30.04
C TRP A 193 -36.00 31.95 28.97
N GLU A 194 -36.73 31.86 27.87
CA GLU A 194 -36.37 31.00 26.76
C GLU A 194 -35.15 31.53 26.00
N THR A 195 -34.27 30.60 25.64
CA THR A 195 -33.01 30.88 24.97
C THR A 195 -33.00 30.20 23.61
N LEU A 196 -32.61 30.97 22.59
CA LEU A 196 -32.29 30.53 21.23
C LEU A 196 -31.60 29.14 21.21
N THR A 197 -32.28 28.14 20.64
CA THR A 197 -31.83 26.73 20.65
C THR A 197 -30.89 26.36 19.49
N ASP A 198 -31.01 27.02 18.33
CA ASP A 198 -30.15 26.82 17.15
C ASP A 198 -30.10 28.10 16.30
N LEU A 199 -28.89 28.51 15.89
CA LEU A 199 -28.66 29.62 14.95
C LEU A 199 -27.63 29.17 13.94
N LYS A 200 -28.03 29.08 12.67
CA LYS A 200 -27.18 28.60 11.59
C LYS A 200 -27.35 29.45 10.34
N LEU A 201 -26.30 29.52 9.54
CA LEU A 201 -26.39 30.07 8.20
C LEU A 201 -27.20 29.12 7.31
N ASN A 202 -28.24 29.65 6.68
CA ASN A 202 -29.04 28.93 5.71
C ASN A 202 -28.15 28.53 4.50
N PRO A 203 -28.41 27.39 3.83
CA PRO A 203 -27.73 27.02 2.58
C PRO A 203 -27.73 28.08 1.47
N ASP A 204 -28.61 29.09 1.51
CA ASP A 204 -28.58 30.23 0.59
C ASP A 204 -27.47 31.26 0.87
N ASN A 205 -26.75 31.10 1.98
CA ASN A 205 -25.65 31.94 2.46
C ASN A 205 -25.99 33.42 2.74
N ILE A 206 -27.26 33.82 2.68
CA ILE A 206 -27.70 35.21 2.89
C ILE A 206 -28.71 35.36 4.04
N HIS A 207 -29.25 34.25 4.56
CA HIS A 207 -30.09 34.26 5.75
C HIS A 207 -29.44 33.49 6.92
N LEU A 208 -29.61 33.99 8.14
CA LEU A 208 -29.45 33.19 9.34
C LEU A 208 -30.81 32.62 9.74
N ASP A 209 -30.91 31.29 9.79
CA ASP A 209 -32.07 30.61 10.31
C ASP A 209 -31.91 30.44 11.83
N TYR A 210 -32.93 30.84 12.58
CA TYR A 210 -33.10 30.42 13.96
C TYR A 210 -34.44 29.73 14.16
N THR A 211 -34.48 28.75 15.05
CA THR A 211 -35.74 28.12 15.46
C THR A 211 -36.16 28.70 16.80
N ASP A 212 -37.38 29.22 16.86
CA ASP A 212 -37.97 29.72 18.09
C ASP A 212 -38.53 28.59 18.97
N GLU A 213 -39.05 28.97 20.13
CA GLU A 213 -39.67 28.11 21.14
C GLU A 213 -40.85 27.29 20.61
N ASP A 214 -41.55 27.79 19.60
CA ASP A 214 -42.68 27.13 18.95
C ASP A 214 -42.23 26.12 17.89
N GLY A 215 -40.92 25.97 17.68
CA GLY A 215 -40.35 25.13 16.63
C GLY A 215 -40.47 25.74 15.25
N VAL A 216 -40.77 27.04 15.15
CA VAL A 216 -40.89 27.77 13.90
C VAL A 216 -39.51 28.31 13.52
N THR A 217 -39.07 27.98 12.31
CA THR A 217 -37.84 28.55 11.76
C THR A 217 -38.12 29.95 11.22
N ASN A 218 -37.50 30.94 11.85
CA ASN A 218 -37.48 32.33 11.42
C ASN A 218 -36.17 32.63 10.70
N GLN A 219 -36.23 33.56 9.74
CA GLN A 219 -35.06 33.95 8.95
C GLN A 219 -34.69 35.40 9.23
N ILE A 220 -33.43 35.62 9.54
CA ILE A 220 -32.83 36.95 9.60
C ILE A 220 -32.17 37.20 8.24
N ASP A 221 -32.73 38.13 7.47
CA ASP A 221 -32.20 38.53 6.17
C ASP A 221 -30.95 39.42 6.32
N LEU A 222 -29.81 38.90 5.88
CA LEU A 222 -28.55 39.63 5.87
C LEU A 222 -28.34 40.43 4.58
N THR A 223 -29.24 40.35 3.60
CA THR A 223 -29.10 40.96 2.27
C THR A 223 -28.82 42.45 2.33
N THR A 224 -29.46 43.19 3.23
CA THR A 224 -29.22 44.63 3.41
C THR A 224 -27.92 44.93 4.16
N LEU A 225 -27.52 44.08 5.12
CA LEU A 225 -26.26 44.21 5.85
C LEU A 225 -25.07 43.89 4.94
N VAL A 226 -25.18 42.82 4.16
CA VAL A 226 -24.19 42.41 3.16
C VAL A 226 -24.09 43.46 2.07
N GLN A 227 -25.19 43.98 1.50
CA GLN A 227 -25.13 45.08 0.52
C GLN A 227 -24.47 46.36 1.07
N ASN A 228 -24.61 46.66 2.37
CA ASN A 228 -23.94 47.82 2.99
C ASN A 228 -22.43 47.58 3.23
N LEU A 229 -21.98 46.32 3.24
CA LEU A 229 -20.58 45.92 3.40
C LEU A 229 -19.92 45.50 2.08
N GLU A 230 -20.72 45.19 1.07
CA GLU A 230 -20.29 44.94 -0.30
C GLU A 230 -19.84 46.26 -0.92
N THR A 231 -18.59 46.26 -1.36
CA THR A 231 -17.98 47.39 -1.99
C THR A 231 -18.19 47.30 -3.51
N LEU A 232 -19.11 48.10 -4.04
CA LEU A 232 -19.28 48.21 -5.49
C LEU A 232 -18.07 48.95 -6.07
N THR A 233 -17.09 48.20 -6.56
CA THR A 233 -15.99 48.74 -7.36
C THR A 233 -16.35 48.59 -8.84
N THR A 234 -16.09 49.63 -9.63
CA THR A 234 -16.35 49.58 -11.09
C THR A 234 -15.10 49.91 -11.86
N ILE A 235 -14.86 49.18 -12.95
CA ILE A 235 -13.85 49.54 -13.96
C ILE A 235 -14.59 49.84 -15.26
N VAL A 236 -14.43 51.06 -15.76
CA VAL A 236 -15.00 51.52 -17.03
C VAL A 236 -13.86 51.84 -18.00
N ALA A 237 -13.92 51.28 -19.21
CA ALA A 237 -13.02 51.65 -20.29
C ALA A 237 -13.44 53.01 -20.88
N ASN A 238 -12.50 53.94 -20.97
CA ASN A 238 -12.72 55.25 -21.58
C ASN A 238 -12.37 55.20 -23.07
N ALA A 239 -12.93 56.12 -23.85
CA ALA A 239 -12.67 56.23 -25.28
C ALA A 239 -11.25 56.76 -25.61
N ASP A 240 -10.50 57.20 -24.61
CA ASP A 240 -9.16 57.80 -24.73
C ASP A 240 -8.02 56.82 -24.40
N GLY A 241 -8.32 55.54 -24.22
CA GLY A 241 -7.30 54.52 -23.90
C GLY A 241 -6.95 54.43 -22.42
N THR A 242 -7.70 55.11 -21.53
CA THR A 242 -7.58 54.93 -20.08
C THR A 242 -8.70 54.04 -19.53
N PHE A 243 -8.50 53.49 -18.33
CA PHE A 243 -9.58 52.90 -17.53
C PHE A 243 -9.85 53.78 -16.31
N THR A 244 -11.11 53.94 -15.94
CA THR A 244 -11.50 54.54 -14.65
C THR A 244 -11.90 53.44 -13.69
N TYR A 245 -11.05 53.19 -12.69
CA TYR A 245 -11.38 52.40 -11.52
C TYR A 245 -12.06 53.31 -10.50
N THR A 246 -13.26 52.96 -10.03
CA THR A 246 -13.93 53.65 -8.93
C THR A 246 -13.93 52.72 -7.72
N ASP A 247 -13.34 53.17 -6.62
CA ASP A 247 -13.28 52.42 -5.36
C ASP A 247 -14.62 52.45 -4.60
N GLU A 248 -14.66 51.73 -3.48
CA GLU A 248 -15.82 51.65 -2.59
C GLU A 248 -16.25 52.96 -1.93
N ASN A 249 -15.36 53.95 -1.92
CA ASN A 249 -15.61 55.28 -1.39
C ASN A 249 -16.01 56.25 -2.50
N GLY A 250 -16.16 55.78 -3.74
CA GLY A 250 -16.49 56.58 -4.90
C GLY A 250 -15.31 57.37 -5.47
N ASN A 251 -14.07 57.10 -5.02
CA ASN A 251 -12.90 57.78 -5.58
C ASN A 251 -12.51 57.14 -6.91
N ALA A 252 -12.44 57.97 -7.93
CA ALA A 252 -11.98 57.57 -9.25
C ALA A 252 -10.44 57.61 -9.33
N THR A 253 -9.84 56.49 -9.71
CA THR A 253 -8.44 56.38 -10.12
C THR A 253 -8.37 56.12 -11.61
N GLN A 254 -7.65 56.99 -12.33
CA GLN A 254 -7.39 56.79 -13.76
C GLN A 254 -6.18 55.88 -13.92
N ILE A 255 -6.37 54.77 -14.62
CA ILE A 255 -5.33 53.84 -15.01
C ILE A 255 -5.02 54.13 -16.47
N ASP A 256 -3.90 54.80 -16.70
CA ASP A 256 -3.44 55.13 -18.03
C ASP A 256 -2.62 53.97 -18.59
N ILE A 257 -3.09 53.39 -19.69
CA ILE A 257 -2.38 52.34 -20.44
C ILE A 257 -1.92 52.84 -21.81
N SER A 258 -1.99 54.15 -22.09
CA SER A 258 -1.63 54.73 -23.38
C SER A 258 -0.16 54.53 -23.76
N ASN A 259 0.70 54.23 -22.77
CA ASN A 259 2.13 53.98 -22.97
C ASN A 259 2.50 52.48 -22.95
N LEU A 260 1.51 51.58 -22.84
CA LEU A 260 1.77 50.15 -22.94
C LEU A 260 1.82 49.74 -24.42
N GLU A 261 3.03 49.75 -24.97
CA GLU A 261 3.29 49.28 -26.33
C GLU A 261 3.10 47.75 -26.40
N THR A 262 2.26 47.29 -27.33
CA THR A 262 2.09 45.87 -27.64
C THR A 262 2.52 45.61 -29.08
N LEU A 263 3.53 44.75 -29.28
CA LEU A 263 3.94 44.36 -30.63
C LEU A 263 2.84 43.50 -31.27
N THR A 264 2.18 44.02 -32.30
CA THR A 264 1.12 43.31 -33.03
C THR A 264 1.69 42.22 -33.94
N SER A 265 2.88 42.43 -34.50
CA SER A 265 3.59 41.45 -35.31
C SER A 265 5.08 41.74 -35.33
N LEU A 266 5.94 40.72 -35.36
CA LEU A 266 7.37 40.83 -35.66
C LEU A 266 7.72 39.77 -36.71
N ALA A 267 8.18 40.19 -37.89
CA ALA A 267 8.47 39.28 -38.99
C ALA A 267 9.75 39.69 -39.74
N LEU A 268 10.44 38.70 -40.32
CA LEU A 268 11.52 38.94 -41.28
C LEU A 268 10.92 39.29 -42.63
N ASN A 269 11.38 40.38 -43.23
CA ASN A 269 10.94 40.81 -44.55
C ASN A 269 11.45 39.88 -45.65
N ALA A 270 10.82 39.98 -46.82
CA ALA A 270 11.19 39.21 -48.01
C ALA A 270 12.62 39.49 -48.51
N ASP A 271 13.23 40.60 -48.08
CA ASP A 271 14.63 40.94 -48.36
C ASP A 271 15.65 40.09 -47.57
N GLY A 272 15.17 39.34 -46.56
CA GLY A 272 15.99 38.49 -45.69
C GLY A 272 16.97 39.26 -44.78
N LYS A 273 16.88 40.59 -44.73
CA LYS A 273 17.86 41.47 -44.06
C LYS A 273 17.25 42.42 -43.05
N THR A 274 15.94 42.65 -43.12
CA THR A 274 15.25 43.55 -42.21
C THR A 274 14.16 42.83 -41.44
N LEU A 275 14.04 43.13 -40.14
CA LEU A 275 12.88 42.76 -39.33
C LEU A 275 11.92 43.95 -39.31
N GLU A 276 10.63 43.69 -39.51
CA GLU A 276 9.59 44.69 -39.30
C GLU A 276 8.70 44.28 -38.16
N TYR A 277 8.36 45.26 -37.33
CA TYR A 277 7.25 45.13 -36.41
C TYR A 277 6.25 46.27 -36.58
N THR A 278 4.99 45.95 -36.33
CA THR A 278 3.89 46.93 -36.30
C THR A 278 3.42 47.07 -34.86
N ASP A 279 3.41 48.29 -34.35
CA ASP A 279 2.87 48.60 -33.02
C ASP A 279 1.34 48.62 -33.03
N GLU A 280 0.72 48.83 -31.86
CA GLU A 280 -0.74 48.93 -31.73
C GLU A 280 -1.36 50.15 -32.43
N SER A 281 -0.54 51.14 -32.79
CA SER A 281 -0.97 52.32 -33.57
C SER A 281 -0.99 52.05 -35.08
N GLY A 282 -0.52 50.88 -35.51
CA GLY A 282 -0.36 50.54 -36.93
C GLY A 282 0.91 51.13 -37.55
N THR A 283 1.82 51.68 -36.74
CA THR A 283 3.09 52.21 -37.23
C THR A 283 4.09 51.08 -37.41
N VAL A 284 4.69 51.02 -38.60
CA VAL A 284 5.71 50.03 -38.95
C VAL A 284 7.09 50.57 -38.60
N THR A 285 7.83 49.80 -37.81
CA THR A 285 9.23 50.06 -37.50
C THR A 285 10.11 48.97 -38.10
N THR A 286 11.14 49.38 -38.85
CA THR A 286 12.10 48.49 -39.50
C THR A 286 13.42 48.46 -38.73
N VAL A 287 13.89 47.27 -38.41
CA VAL A 287 15.21 47.01 -37.82
C VAL A 287 16.12 46.41 -38.90
N ASP A 288 17.16 47.15 -39.27
CA ASP A 288 18.14 46.72 -40.27
C ASP A 288 19.19 45.78 -39.66
N LEU A 289 19.22 44.52 -40.12
CA LEU A 289 20.20 43.52 -39.70
C LEU A 289 21.42 43.47 -40.62
N SER A 290 21.51 44.30 -41.66
CA SER A 290 22.57 44.23 -42.68
C SER A 290 23.98 44.26 -42.07
N SER A 291 24.22 45.12 -41.08
CA SER A 291 25.51 45.19 -40.38
C SER A 291 25.84 43.92 -39.58
N VAL A 292 24.84 43.30 -38.96
CA VAL A 292 24.98 42.05 -38.21
C VAL A 292 25.23 40.90 -39.18
N ILE A 293 24.46 40.83 -40.27
CA ILE A 293 24.62 39.82 -41.33
C ILE A 293 26.02 39.91 -41.91
N THR A 294 26.49 41.09 -42.31
CA THR A 294 27.86 41.27 -42.84
C THR A 294 28.95 40.88 -41.83
N ASN A 295 28.76 41.13 -40.54
CA ASN A 295 29.73 40.71 -39.51
C ASN A 295 29.82 39.18 -39.33
N PHE A 296 28.78 38.43 -39.70
CA PHE A 296 28.74 36.96 -39.65
C PHE A 296 28.86 36.32 -41.04
N GLU A 297 28.92 37.11 -42.10
CA GLU A 297 29.04 36.63 -43.47
C GLU A 297 30.48 36.19 -43.73
N THR A 298 30.67 34.89 -43.87
CA THR A 298 31.98 34.28 -44.14
C THR A 298 32.24 34.30 -45.64
N ILE A 299 32.90 35.34 -46.16
CA ILE A 299 33.33 35.35 -47.57
C ILE A 299 34.58 34.47 -47.69
N THR A 300 34.40 33.29 -48.29
CA THR A 300 35.50 32.46 -48.80
C THR A 300 35.57 32.61 -50.31
N THR A 301 36.77 32.76 -50.86
CA THR A 301 36.97 32.87 -52.32
C THR A 301 37.89 31.77 -52.80
N LEU A 302 37.59 31.17 -53.94
CA LEU A 302 38.47 30.26 -54.66
C LEU A 302 38.74 30.86 -56.04
N VAL A 303 39.98 31.23 -56.32
CA VAL A 303 40.40 31.87 -57.57
C VAL A 303 41.25 30.89 -58.37
N ASP A 304 40.90 30.67 -59.64
CA ASP A 304 41.75 29.95 -60.60
C ASP A 304 42.90 30.86 -61.06
N ASN A 305 44.13 30.40 -60.91
CA ASN A 305 45.33 31.17 -61.27
C ASN A 305 45.73 30.99 -62.75
N GLY A 306 45.06 30.10 -63.50
CA GLY A 306 45.32 29.86 -64.92
C GLY A 306 46.58 29.06 -65.23
N ASP A 307 47.24 28.53 -64.20
CA ASP A 307 48.46 27.72 -64.27
C ASP A 307 48.30 26.33 -63.62
N GLY A 308 47.05 25.88 -63.45
CA GLY A 308 46.72 24.62 -62.78
C GLY A 308 46.81 24.67 -61.25
N THR A 309 46.89 25.88 -60.67
CA THR A 309 46.74 26.09 -59.23
C THR A 309 45.49 26.93 -58.91
N TYR A 310 44.91 26.72 -57.74
CA TYR A 310 43.79 27.50 -57.21
C TYR A 310 44.19 28.19 -55.91
N THR A 311 43.84 29.46 -55.74
CA THR A 311 44.05 30.19 -54.48
C THR A 311 42.75 30.21 -53.68
N TYR A 312 42.71 29.45 -52.58
CA TYR A 312 41.66 29.54 -51.58
C TYR A 312 41.99 30.66 -50.58
N THR A 313 41.04 31.57 -50.32
CA THR A 313 41.14 32.58 -49.26
C THR A 313 40.04 32.33 -48.24
N ASN A 314 40.44 32.13 -46.97
CA ASN A 314 39.48 31.95 -45.87
C ASN A 314 38.95 33.29 -45.33
N GLU A 315 38.04 33.20 -44.37
CA GLU A 315 37.36 34.33 -43.74
C GLU A 315 38.30 35.28 -42.98
N SER A 316 39.45 34.78 -42.55
CA SER A 316 40.50 35.58 -41.90
C SER A 316 41.44 36.25 -42.90
N GLY A 317 41.20 36.08 -44.21
CA GLY A 317 42.06 36.57 -45.28
C GLY A 317 43.33 35.73 -45.49
N ASN A 318 43.45 34.55 -44.85
CA ASN A 318 44.59 33.66 -45.10
C ASN A 318 44.40 32.92 -46.41
N THR A 319 45.45 32.91 -47.23
CA THR A 319 45.48 32.22 -48.51
C THR A 319 46.13 30.84 -48.39
N THR A 320 45.58 29.87 -49.12
CA THR A 320 46.15 28.54 -49.33
C THR A 320 46.17 28.28 -50.83
N VAL A 321 47.33 27.96 -51.38
CA VAL A 321 47.46 27.56 -52.78
C VAL A 321 47.27 26.05 -52.88
N ILE A 322 46.29 25.64 -53.69
CA ILE A 322 45.97 24.26 -54.00
C ILE A 322 46.55 23.99 -55.39
N ASP A 323 47.62 23.21 -55.44
CA ASP A 323 48.25 22.79 -56.69
C ASP A 323 47.64 21.48 -57.17
N VAL A 324 47.04 21.49 -58.36
CA VAL A 324 46.46 20.30 -59.01
C VAL A 324 47.25 19.87 -60.25
N ASN A 325 48.42 20.46 -60.51
CA ASN A 325 49.25 20.06 -61.65
C ASN A 325 49.82 18.65 -61.52
N ASN A 326 49.98 18.17 -60.29
CA ASN A 326 50.47 16.82 -60.00
C ASN A 326 49.34 15.87 -59.57
N THR A 327 48.08 16.18 -59.90
CA THR A 327 47.01 15.18 -59.71
C THR A 327 46.95 14.32 -60.95
N GLU A 328 47.46 13.08 -60.86
CA GLU A 328 47.26 12.08 -61.90
C GLU A 328 45.77 11.79 -62.01
N THR A 329 45.19 12.01 -63.20
CA THR A 329 43.78 11.75 -63.45
C THR A 329 43.63 10.79 -64.60
N LEU A 330 42.67 9.87 -64.48
CA LEU A 330 42.37 8.96 -65.55
C LEU A 330 41.50 9.66 -66.60
N THR A 331 42.05 9.89 -67.78
CA THR A 331 41.34 10.56 -68.88
C THR A 331 40.33 9.62 -69.54
N GLU A 332 40.71 8.36 -69.77
CA GLU A 332 39.86 7.39 -70.44
C GLU A 332 40.15 5.97 -69.94
N LEU A 333 39.10 5.12 -69.90
CA LEU A 333 39.20 3.70 -69.57
C LEU A 333 38.38 2.88 -70.58
N VAL A 334 39.06 2.12 -71.43
CA VAL A 334 38.45 1.39 -72.54
C VAL A 334 38.66 -0.11 -72.37
N LEU A 335 37.57 -0.87 -72.38
CA LEU A 335 37.60 -2.33 -72.51
C LEU A 335 37.70 -2.69 -74.00
N SER A 336 38.62 -3.58 -74.36
CA SER A 336 38.76 -4.06 -75.74
C SER A 336 37.48 -4.76 -76.23
N THR A 337 37.22 -4.73 -77.54
CA THR A 337 36.01 -5.34 -78.13
C THR A 337 35.90 -6.85 -77.93
N ASP A 338 37.04 -7.51 -77.70
CA ASP A 338 37.13 -8.93 -77.37
C ASP A 338 37.16 -9.20 -75.85
N ASN A 339 36.98 -8.15 -75.03
CA ASN A 339 37.01 -8.15 -73.57
C ASN A 339 38.30 -8.71 -72.95
N SER A 340 39.41 -8.73 -73.69
CA SER A 340 40.67 -9.34 -73.25
C SER A 340 41.62 -8.37 -72.54
N THR A 341 41.50 -7.06 -72.79
CA THR A 341 42.36 -6.03 -72.19
C THR A 341 41.56 -4.80 -71.74
N LEU A 342 42.04 -4.17 -70.68
CA LEU A 342 41.58 -2.85 -70.24
C LEU A 342 42.72 -1.87 -70.51
N THR A 343 42.48 -0.86 -71.34
CA THR A 343 43.45 0.21 -71.63
C THR A 343 43.01 1.46 -70.92
N TYR A 344 43.91 2.07 -70.17
CA TYR A 344 43.65 3.34 -69.51
C TYR A 344 44.64 4.38 -70.00
N THR A 345 44.16 5.58 -70.28
CA THR A 345 44.94 6.70 -70.81
C THR A 345 45.08 7.76 -69.71
N ASP A 346 46.31 8.14 -69.39
CA ASP A 346 46.60 9.19 -68.38
C ASP A 346 46.33 10.61 -68.92
N GLU A 347 46.49 11.63 -68.08
CA GLU A 347 46.33 13.04 -68.47
C GLU A 347 47.39 13.54 -69.47
N ASN A 348 48.48 12.80 -69.64
CA ASN A 348 49.52 13.07 -70.63
C ASN A 348 49.25 12.37 -71.98
N GLY A 349 48.18 11.57 -72.08
CA GLY A 349 47.82 10.83 -73.28
C GLY A 349 48.61 9.52 -73.47
N ASN A 350 49.26 9.01 -72.42
CA ASN A 350 49.95 7.72 -72.48
C ASN A 350 48.99 6.58 -72.11
N ASP A 351 49.01 5.53 -72.93
CA ASP A 351 48.21 4.34 -72.71
C ASP A 351 48.95 3.30 -71.85
N THR A 352 48.25 2.77 -70.85
CA THR A 352 48.65 1.58 -70.11
C THR A 352 47.66 0.45 -70.33
N ILE A 353 48.16 -0.72 -70.75
CA ILE A 353 47.34 -1.89 -71.09
C ILE A 353 47.42 -2.92 -69.96
N ILE A 354 46.27 -3.26 -69.40
CA ILE A 354 46.10 -4.34 -68.42
C ILE A 354 45.53 -5.56 -69.14
N ASN A 355 46.30 -6.66 -69.16
CA ASN A 355 45.85 -7.92 -69.70
C ASN A 355 44.90 -8.64 -68.71
N LEU A 356 43.61 -8.71 -69.05
CA LEU A 356 42.61 -9.32 -68.16
C LEU A 356 42.67 -10.85 -68.20
N LYS A 357 43.15 -11.45 -69.30
CA LYS A 357 43.22 -12.91 -69.43
C LYS A 357 44.13 -13.54 -68.39
N THR A 358 45.29 -12.95 -68.14
CA THR A 358 46.24 -13.46 -67.14
C THR A 358 45.72 -13.29 -65.72
N VAL A 359 45.10 -12.14 -65.42
CA VAL A 359 44.53 -11.83 -64.10
C VAL A 359 43.33 -12.71 -63.77
N VAL A 360 42.42 -12.91 -64.73
CA VAL A 360 41.25 -13.76 -64.57
C VAL A 360 41.67 -15.22 -64.39
N GLN A 361 42.61 -15.73 -65.20
CA GLN A 361 43.10 -17.10 -65.06
C GLN A 361 43.81 -17.35 -63.72
N ALA A 362 44.62 -16.40 -63.25
CA ALA A 362 45.33 -16.54 -61.97
C ALA A 362 44.37 -16.61 -60.76
N ASN A 363 43.20 -15.97 -60.85
CA ASN A 363 42.21 -15.93 -59.77
C ASN A 363 41.03 -16.88 -59.99
N GLN A 364 41.01 -17.64 -61.09
CA GLN A 364 39.96 -18.60 -61.34
C GLN A 364 40.04 -19.76 -60.34
N LYS A 365 38.99 -19.95 -59.54
CA LYS A 365 38.88 -21.11 -58.66
C LYS A 365 38.78 -22.37 -59.52
N THR A 366 39.73 -23.28 -59.37
CA THR A 366 39.67 -24.60 -60.00
C THR A 366 38.85 -25.54 -59.12
N THR A 367 38.09 -26.43 -59.74
CA THR A 367 37.36 -27.50 -59.04
C THR A 367 37.83 -28.82 -59.64
N THR A 368 38.23 -29.76 -58.79
CA THR A 368 38.57 -31.12 -59.18
C THR A 368 37.46 -32.05 -58.73
N LEU A 369 36.91 -32.84 -59.65
CA LEU A 369 36.06 -33.98 -59.34
C LEU A 369 36.82 -35.26 -59.66
N ALA A 370 36.73 -36.25 -58.79
CA ALA A 370 37.42 -37.52 -58.92
C ALA A 370 36.47 -38.68 -58.66
N ASP A 371 36.78 -39.84 -59.23
CA ASP A 371 36.06 -41.08 -58.97
C ASP A 371 36.13 -41.46 -57.48
N GLY A 372 35.03 -42.03 -56.99
CA GLY A 372 34.94 -42.64 -55.67
C GLY A 372 34.87 -44.16 -55.78
N VAL A 373 34.75 -44.85 -54.65
CA VAL A 373 34.69 -46.33 -54.62
C VAL A 373 33.51 -46.89 -55.42
N ASN A 374 32.34 -46.25 -55.33
CA ASN A 374 31.08 -46.69 -55.97
C ASN A 374 30.50 -45.64 -56.95
N THR A 375 31.29 -44.61 -57.27
CA THR A 375 30.85 -43.50 -58.12
C THR A 375 31.92 -43.16 -59.15
N THR A 376 31.53 -42.96 -60.39
CA THR A 376 32.42 -42.44 -61.44
C THR A 376 31.98 -41.07 -61.90
N VAL A 377 32.95 -40.24 -62.28
CA VAL A 377 32.75 -38.89 -62.77
C VAL A 377 33.26 -38.79 -64.20
N SER A 378 32.43 -38.28 -65.09
CA SER A 378 32.83 -37.90 -66.45
C SER A 378 32.54 -36.43 -66.71
N SER A 379 33.24 -35.84 -67.67
CA SER A 379 32.99 -34.46 -68.10
C SER A 379 33.00 -34.30 -69.61
N THR A 380 32.34 -33.24 -70.07
CA THR A 380 32.39 -32.78 -71.46
C THR A 380 32.45 -31.25 -71.47
N VAL A 381 33.41 -30.68 -72.20
CA VAL A 381 33.60 -29.23 -72.31
C VAL A 381 33.01 -28.74 -73.62
N SER A 382 32.17 -27.69 -73.57
CA SER A 382 31.61 -27.00 -74.74
C SER A 382 31.57 -25.50 -74.49
N GLY A 383 32.37 -24.74 -75.23
CA GLY A 383 32.61 -23.32 -74.95
C GLY A 383 33.20 -23.12 -73.55
N ASP A 384 32.63 -22.19 -72.78
CA ASP A 384 33.05 -21.88 -71.41
C ASP A 384 32.40 -22.78 -70.34
N ASN A 385 31.58 -23.77 -70.74
CA ASN A 385 30.86 -24.66 -69.83
C ASN A 385 31.45 -26.06 -69.80
N THR A 386 31.64 -26.59 -68.59
CA THR A 386 31.97 -28.00 -68.35
C THR A 386 30.77 -28.70 -67.73
N ALA A 387 30.15 -29.62 -68.48
CA ALA A 387 29.11 -30.49 -67.94
C ALA A 387 29.76 -31.68 -67.22
N TRP A 388 29.44 -31.86 -65.94
CA TRP A 388 29.91 -32.98 -65.12
C TRP A 388 28.76 -33.97 -64.90
N GLN A 389 29.03 -35.26 -65.07
CA GLN A 389 28.08 -36.32 -64.74
C GLN A 389 28.68 -37.23 -63.67
N VAL A 390 27.96 -37.42 -62.57
CA VAL A 390 28.31 -38.37 -61.50
C VAL A 390 27.37 -39.56 -61.60
N ASN A 391 27.93 -40.73 -61.86
CA ASN A 391 27.19 -41.97 -61.95
C ASN A 391 27.39 -42.79 -60.68
N VAL A 392 26.30 -43.32 -60.10
CA VAL A 392 26.32 -44.18 -58.91
C VAL A 392 25.94 -45.59 -59.35
N ALA A 393 26.76 -46.59 -59.00
CA ALA A 393 26.42 -47.98 -59.27
C ALA A 393 25.28 -48.44 -58.35
N THR A 394 24.24 -49.05 -58.92
CA THR A 394 23.17 -49.69 -58.15
C THR A 394 23.66 -50.99 -57.54
N ALA A 395 23.27 -51.26 -56.29
CA ALA A 395 23.60 -52.52 -55.63
C ALA A 395 22.86 -53.69 -56.31
N LYS A 396 23.52 -54.84 -56.40
CA LYS A 396 22.94 -56.08 -56.91
C LYS A 396 23.05 -57.17 -55.86
N GLY A 397 21.95 -57.86 -55.58
CA GLY A 397 21.93 -59.04 -54.70
C GLY A 397 22.85 -60.17 -55.20
N ALA A 398 23.27 -61.04 -54.29
CA ALA A 398 23.97 -62.26 -54.69
C ALA A 398 22.94 -63.25 -55.23
N ASN A 399 23.31 -64.00 -56.27
CA ASN A 399 22.57 -65.20 -56.65
C ASN A 399 23.51 -66.39 -56.61
N ASN A 400 22.98 -67.61 -56.75
CA ASN A 400 23.75 -68.86 -56.63
C ASN A 400 24.95 -68.98 -57.60
N THR A 401 25.11 -68.04 -58.54
CA THR A 401 26.18 -67.98 -59.55
C THR A 401 27.01 -66.69 -59.55
N GLN A 402 26.63 -65.65 -58.80
CA GLN A 402 27.31 -64.35 -58.80
C GLN A 402 27.31 -63.73 -57.40
N ASN A 403 28.47 -63.24 -56.97
CA ASN A 403 28.60 -62.46 -55.74
C ASN A 403 27.80 -61.15 -55.83
N SER A 404 27.33 -60.66 -54.68
CA SER A 404 26.70 -59.35 -54.61
C SER A 404 27.67 -58.24 -55.04
N THR A 405 27.14 -57.23 -55.73
CA THR A 405 27.90 -56.03 -56.11
C THR A 405 27.62 -54.93 -55.10
N LEU A 406 28.68 -54.33 -54.56
CA LEU A 406 28.58 -53.22 -53.63
C LEU A 406 27.94 -52.02 -54.33
N GLY A 407 26.79 -51.59 -53.81
CA GLY A 407 26.16 -50.31 -54.12
C GLY A 407 25.63 -49.67 -52.84
N VAL A 408 24.65 -48.78 -52.93
CA VAL A 408 24.19 -47.97 -51.78
C VAL A 408 23.40 -48.73 -50.70
N VAL A 409 22.80 -49.87 -51.02
CA VAL A 409 22.09 -50.73 -50.05
C VAL A 409 22.53 -52.18 -50.31
N LYS A 410 23.01 -52.88 -49.27
CA LYS A 410 23.44 -54.28 -49.39
C LYS A 410 22.54 -55.15 -48.52
N GLU A 411 22.13 -56.30 -49.04
CA GLU A 411 21.46 -57.35 -48.25
C GLU A 411 22.39 -57.83 -47.13
N ALA A 412 21.84 -58.10 -45.94
CA ALA A 412 22.62 -58.65 -44.84
C ALA A 412 23.07 -60.07 -45.20
N ASP A 413 24.34 -60.40 -44.93
CA ASP A 413 24.92 -61.68 -45.36
C ASP A 413 24.28 -62.91 -44.66
N SER A 414 23.46 -62.72 -43.61
CA SER A 414 22.71 -63.78 -42.91
C SER A 414 21.37 -63.27 -42.35
N ASN A 415 20.28 -64.05 -42.51
CA ASN A 415 18.89 -63.76 -42.11
C ASN A 415 18.40 -62.34 -42.48
N PRO A 416 18.34 -62.01 -43.78
CA PRO A 416 17.89 -60.71 -44.23
C PRO A 416 16.40 -60.50 -43.93
N THR A 417 16.08 -59.35 -43.36
CA THR A 417 14.70 -58.87 -43.21
C THR A 417 14.19 -58.19 -44.48
N VAL A 418 15.11 -57.78 -45.37
CA VAL A 418 14.85 -57.20 -46.69
C VAL A 418 15.75 -57.85 -47.72
N ASN A 419 15.19 -58.33 -48.84
CA ASN A 419 15.92 -58.95 -49.94
C ASN A 419 16.16 -57.93 -51.07
N ILE A 420 17.28 -58.06 -51.78
CA ILE A 420 17.60 -57.23 -52.95
C ILE A 420 17.63 -58.08 -54.21
N ALA A 421 16.75 -57.80 -55.17
CA ALA A 421 16.74 -58.51 -56.43
C ALA A 421 17.93 -58.12 -57.34
N ASN A 422 18.15 -58.92 -58.40
CA ASN A 422 19.24 -58.69 -59.36
C ASN A 422 19.10 -57.38 -60.17
N ASP A 423 17.91 -56.78 -60.18
CA ASP A 423 17.61 -55.48 -60.78
C ASP A 423 17.65 -54.32 -59.76
N GLY A 424 17.95 -54.63 -58.49
CA GLY A 424 18.03 -53.66 -57.39
C GLY A 424 16.73 -53.41 -56.63
N SER A 425 15.62 -54.09 -56.94
CA SER A 425 14.35 -53.94 -56.19
C SER A 425 14.40 -54.57 -54.78
N LEU A 426 13.61 -54.03 -53.83
CA LEU A 426 13.59 -54.43 -52.41
C LEU A 426 12.27 -55.10 -52.00
N SER A 427 12.32 -56.12 -51.12
CA SER A 427 11.13 -56.78 -50.54
C SER A 427 11.33 -57.26 -49.09
N VAL A 428 10.27 -57.34 -48.26
CA VAL A 428 10.34 -57.81 -46.86
C VAL A 428 10.25 -59.34 -46.74
N ASN A 429 11.06 -59.94 -45.85
CA ASN A 429 11.00 -61.36 -45.52
C ASN A 429 9.98 -61.65 -44.40
N LEU A 430 8.95 -62.45 -44.67
CA LEU A 430 7.81 -62.71 -43.76
C LEU A 430 7.84 -64.09 -43.08
N GLU A 431 8.82 -64.95 -43.36
CA GLU A 431 8.78 -66.37 -42.98
C GLU A 431 8.78 -66.63 -41.46
N ASN A 432 9.10 -65.65 -40.60
CA ASN A 432 9.28 -65.85 -39.16
C ASN A 432 8.48 -64.88 -38.25
N THR A 433 7.44 -64.19 -38.76
CA THR A 433 6.83 -63.03 -38.03
C THR A 433 5.46 -63.29 -37.37
N ASN A 434 4.79 -64.44 -37.56
CA ASN A 434 3.41 -64.68 -37.07
C ASN A 434 3.09 -66.10 -36.55
N ASP A 435 4.04 -66.78 -35.92
CA ASP A 435 3.84 -68.17 -35.48
C ASP A 435 2.87 -68.29 -34.27
N ILE A 436 2.02 -69.34 -34.29
CA ILE A 436 1.12 -69.71 -33.18
C ILE A 436 1.85 -70.62 -32.19
N LYS A 437 1.69 -70.35 -30.89
CA LYS A 437 2.30 -71.15 -29.83
C LYS A 437 1.29 -71.63 -28.79
N GLU A 438 1.26 -72.94 -28.54
CA GLU A 438 0.42 -73.57 -27.51
C GLU A 438 1.18 -73.72 -26.18
N VAL A 439 0.51 -73.50 -25.04
CA VAL A 439 1.08 -73.50 -23.70
C VAL A 439 0.18 -74.19 -22.67
N SER A 440 0.69 -75.19 -21.94
CA SER A 440 -0.06 -76.03 -20.98
C SER A 440 0.44 -75.95 -19.53
N GLY A 441 1.13 -74.86 -19.16
CA GLY A 441 1.65 -74.60 -17.82
C GLY A 441 2.23 -73.19 -17.70
N ASN A 442 2.92 -72.88 -16.59
CA ASN A 442 3.45 -71.53 -16.37
C ASN A 442 4.39 -71.08 -17.51
N TYR A 443 4.10 -69.94 -18.15
CA TYR A 443 4.83 -69.47 -19.31
C TYR A 443 5.11 -67.96 -19.28
N THR A 444 6.34 -67.57 -19.62
CA THR A 444 6.74 -66.16 -19.78
C THR A 444 6.84 -65.81 -21.26
N VAL A 445 6.10 -64.80 -21.71
CA VAL A 445 6.00 -64.48 -23.14
C VAL A 445 7.31 -63.92 -23.69
N LEU A 446 7.75 -64.45 -24.84
CA LEU A 446 8.99 -64.06 -25.51
C LEU A 446 8.80 -62.87 -26.47
N PRO A 447 9.89 -62.17 -26.84
CA PRO A 447 9.83 -61.03 -27.74
C PRO A 447 9.23 -61.32 -29.12
N ASN A 448 9.29 -62.56 -29.60
CA ASN A 448 8.76 -62.93 -30.93
C ASN A 448 7.37 -63.59 -30.87
N ASP A 449 6.88 -63.96 -29.68
CA ASP A 449 5.54 -64.53 -29.55
C ASP A 449 4.50 -63.46 -29.88
N THR A 450 3.50 -63.81 -30.69
CA THR A 450 2.38 -62.94 -31.07
C THR A 450 1.03 -63.56 -30.74
N ILE A 451 0.92 -64.89 -30.80
CA ILE A 451 -0.31 -65.64 -30.50
C ILE A 451 0.00 -66.80 -29.54
N LEU A 452 -0.67 -66.80 -28.38
CA LEU A 452 -0.55 -67.82 -27.34
C LEU A 452 -1.90 -68.48 -27.07
N LEU A 453 -1.93 -69.81 -27.10
CA LEU A 453 -3.11 -70.59 -26.77
C LEU A 453 -2.85 -71.40 -25.50
N GLY A 454 -3.54 -71.02 -24.41
CA GLY A 454 -3.43 -71.64 -23.09
C GLY A 454 -4.34 -72.86 -22.94
N ASN A 455 -3.76 -74.00 -22.58
CA ASN A 455 -4.45 -75.26 -22.36
C ASN A 455 -4.54 -75.59 -20.87
N ALA A 456 -5.68 -75.25 -20.25
CA ALA A 456 -5.97 -75.52 -18.84
C ALA A 456 -6.94 -76.71 -18.69
N SER A 457 -6.69 -77.81 -19.41
CA SER A 457 -7.55 -79.01 -19.33
C SER A 457 -7.36 -79.83 -18.05
N THR A 458 -6.23 -79.66 -17.36
CA THR A 458 -5.85 -80.50 -16.20
C THR A 458 -5.35 -79.71 -14.99
N ALA A 459 -5.00 -78.43 -15.15
CA ALA A 459 -4.57 -77.51 -14.11
C ALA A 459 -4.63 -76.05 -14.60
N ASP A 460 -4.56 -75.09 -13.67
CA ASP A 460 -4.44 -73.67 -14.00
C ASP A 460 -3.14 -73.38 -14.79
N VAL A 461 -3.23 -72.50 -15.79
CA VAL A 461 -2.07 -72.04 -16.59
C VAL A 461 -1.77 -70.59 -16.26
N SER A 462 -0.56 -70.31 -15.78
CA SER A 462 -0.13 -68.94 -15.50
C SER A 462 0.72 -68.36 -16.63
N ILE A 463 0.26 -67.31 -17.29
CA ILE A 463 1.01 -66.60 -18.32
C ILE A 463 1.51 -65.27 -17.75
N VAL A 464 2.82 -65.07 -17.77
CA VAL A 464 3.46 -63.84 -17.31
C VAL A 464 3.81 -62.98 -18.52
N MET A 465 3.12 -61.84 -18.62
CA MET A 465 3.39 -60.82 -19.64
C MET A 465 4.79 -60.22 -19.44
N PRO A 466 5.54 -59.93 -20.51
CA PRO A 466 6.87 -59.38 -20.39
C PRO A 466 6.79 -57.90 -20.00
N ASN A 467 7.91 -57.31 -19.57
CA ASN A 467 7.95 -55.86 -19.31
C ASN A 467 7.50 -55.08 -20.56
N PRO A 468 6.44 -54.24 -20.46
CA PRO A 468 5.90 -53.49 -21.61
C PRO A 468 6.85 -52.41 -22.15
N VAL A 469 7.84 -51.98 -21.36
CA VAL A 469 8.83 -50.97 -21.78
C VAL A 469 9.61 -51.48 -23.00
N GLY A 470 9.72 -50.60 -24.00
CA GLY A 470 10.34 -50.90 -25.30
C GLY A 470 9.48 -51.74 -26.26
N LYS A 471 8.20 -52.01 -25.91
CA LYS A 471 7.30 -52.86 -26.72
C LYS A 471 6.01 -52.13 -27.12
N LYS A 472 6.02 -50.80 -27.16
CA LYS A 472 4.85 -49.99 -27.54
C LYS A 472 4.30 -50.45 -28.89
N GLY A 473 3.00 -50.72 -28.96
CA GLY A 473 2.32 -51.24 -30.15
C GLY A 473 2.41 -52.75 -30.33
N LYS A 474 3.28 -53.47 -29.58
CA LYS A 474 3.30 -54.93 -29.63
C LYS A 474 1.98 -55.46 -29.11
N THR A 475 1.38 -56.36 -29.88
CA THR A 475 0.13 -57.03 -29.55
C THR A 475 0.37 -58.51 -29.32
N ILE A 476 -0.16 -59.03 -28.21
CA ILE A 476 -0.14 -60.45 -27.87
C ILE A 476 -1.60 -60.88 -27.70
N THR A 477 -1.97 -61.95 -28.38
CA THR A 477 -3.28 -62.59 -28.20
C THR A 477 -3.10 -63.79 -27.29
N ILE A 478 -3.84 -63.82 -26.17
CA ILE A 478 -3.86 -64.95 -25.24
C ILE A 478 -5.28 -65.49 -25.17
N LYS A 479 -5.46 -66.79 -25.38
CA LYS A 479 -6.78 -67.42 -25.39
C LYS A 479 -6.76 -68.77 -24.67
N LYS A 480 -7.77 -69.07 -23.85
CA LYS A 480 -8.02 -70.43 -23.36
C LYS A 480 -8.47 -71.29 -24.53
N GLN A 481 -7.83 -72.44 -24.74
CA GLN A 481 -8.12 -73.30 -25.89
C GLN A 481 -8.98 -74.52 -25.55
N ASP A 482 -9.11 -74.87 -24.27
CA ASP A 482 -9.85 -76.04 -23.85
C ASP A 482 -11.35 -75.75 -23.57
N THR A 483 -12.15 -76.81 -23.50
CA THR A 483 -13.63 -76.77 -23.53
C THR A 483 -14.31 -76.83 -22.15
N ASN A 484 -13.56 -76.97 -21.07
CA ASN A 484 -14.09 -77.07 -19.71
C ASN A 484 -13.90 -75.75 -18.93
N GLU A 485 -14.60 -75.64 -17.80
CA GLU A 485 -14.53 -74.51 -16.86
C GLU A 485 -13.83 -74.89 -15.55
N ASP A 486 -13.12 -76.02 -15.51
CA ASP A 486 -12.58 -76.59 -14.26
C ASP A 486 -11.33 -75.84 -13.78
N TYR A 487 -10.54 -75.30 -14.71
CA TYR A 487 -9.29 -74.59 -14.43
C TYR A 487 -9.13 -73.31 -15.25
N TYR A 488 -8.32 -72.39 -14.73
CA TYR A 488 -8.22 -71.02 -15.20
C TYR A 488 -6.96 -70.78 -16.04
N ILE A 489 -7.10 -69.91 -17.06
CA ILE A 489 -5.95 -69.18 -17.60
C ILE A 489 -5.77 -67.92 -16.78
N ASN A 490 -4.65 -67.84 -16.07
CA ASN A 490 -4.27 -66.71 -15.23
C ASN A 490 -3.18 -65.90 -15.95
N VAL A 491 -3.45 -64.64 -16.26
CA VAL A 491 -2.48 -63.74 -16.90
C VAL A 491 -2.01 -62.69 -15.90
N TYR A 492 -0.70 -62.64 -15.70
CA TYR A 492 -0.02 -61.75 -14.76
C TYR A 492 0.88 -60.76 -15.50
N GLY A 493 1.14 -59.61 -14.89
CA GLY A 493 2.10 -58.62 -15.36
C GLY A 493 1.68 -57.20 -15.04
N ASN A 494 2.37 -56.23 -15.62
CA ASN A 494 2.01 -54.82 -15.51
C ASN A 494 0.82 -54.49 -16.44
N ILE A 495 -0.36 -54.99 -16.08
CA ILE A 495 -1.62 -54.80 -16.80
C ILE A 495 -2.33 -53.58 -16.22
N ASN A 496 -2.85 -52.71 -17.07
CA ASN A 496 -3.41 -51.44 -16.63
C ASN A 496 -4.57 -51.62 -15.65
N GLY A 497 -4.38 -51.13 -14.43
CA GLY A 497 -5.38 -51.12 -13.37
C GLY A 497 -5.71 -52.50 -12.77
N LEU A 498 -5.04 -53.57 -13.20
CA LEU A 498 -5.35 -54.94 -12.80
C LEU A 498 -4.07 -55.70 -12.40
N SER A 499 -4.10 -56.37 -11.25
CA SER A 499 -2.99 -57.23 -10.80
C SER A 499 -2.96 -58.58 -11.51
N GLN A 500 -4.12 -59.05 -11.98
CA GLN A 500 -4.30 -60.33 -12.66
C GLN A 500 -5.54 -60.28 -13.55
N LEU A 501 -5.48 -61.00 -14.67
CA LEU A 501 -6.64 -61.44 -15.44
C LEU A 501 -6.81 -62.94 -15.28
N TYR A 502 -8.05 -63.40 -15.20
CA TYR A 502 -8.34 -64.83 -15.16
C TYR A 502 -9.62 -65.16 -15.89
N THR A 503 -9.66 -66.34 -16.49
CA THR A 503 -10.86 -66.88 -17.12
C THR A 503 -10.88 -68.40 -17.04
N ALA A 504 -12.03 -68.95 -16.66
CA ALA A 504 -12.34 -70.37 -16.82
C ALA A 504 -13.18 -70.63 -18.08
N LEU A 505 -13.77 -69.61 -18.70
CA LEU A 505 -14.69 -69.80 -19.82
C LEU A 505 -13.96 -70.37 -21.05
N PRO A 506 -14.46 -71.46 -21.65
CA PRO A 506 -13.91 -72.03 -22.87
C PRO A 506 -13.76 -70.99 -23.97
N TYR A 507 -12.63 -71.03 -24.68
CA TYR A 507 -12.37 -70.15 -25.83
C TYR A 507 -12.41 -68.66 -25.55
N SER A 508 -12.36 -68.25 -24.29
CA SER A 508 -12.27 -66.85 -23.92
C SER A 508 -10.81 -66.40 -23.78
N GLY A 509 -10.59 -65.10 -23.86
CA GLY A 509 -9.26 -64.55 -23.70
C GLY A 509 -9.20 -63.06 -23.90
N TRP A 510 -7.98 -62.59 -24.12
CA TRP A 510 -7.68 -61.19 -24.28
C TRP A 510 -6.70 -60.98 -25.40
N GLN A 511 -6.88 -59.86 -26.08
CA GLN A 511 -5.81 -59.24 -26.81
C GLN A 511 -5.25 -58.11 -25.96
N LEU A 512 -3.93 -58.18 -25.73
CA LEU A 512 -3.21 -57.17 -24.97
C LEU A 512 -2.23 -56.44 -25.88
N THR A 513 -2.30 -55.12 -25.89
CA THR A 513 -1.36 -54.26 -26.61
C THR A 513 -0.59 -53.42 -25.60
N SER A 514 0.74 -53.41 -25.69
CA SER A 514 1.56 -52.56 -24.83
C SER A 514 1.51 -51.12 -25.31
N ASP A 515 1.28 -50.18 -24.40
CA ASP A 515 1.40 -48.74 -24.70
C ASP A 515 2.84 -48.21 -24.50
N GLY A 516 3.77 -49.10 -24.14
CA GLY A 516 5.15 -48.78 -23.78
C GLY A 516 5.39 -48.63 -22.28
N THR A 517 4.34 -48.63 -21.45
CA THR A 517 4.42 -48.53 -19.99
C THR A 517 3.64 -49.63 -19.28
N GLN A 518 2.50 -50.04 -19.83
CA GLN A 518 1.61 -51.09 -19.33
C GLN A 518 0.99 -51.87 -20.50
N TRP A 519 0.50 -53.07 -20.20
CA TRP A 519 -0.35 -53.81 -21.13
C TRP A 519 -1.80 -53.33 -21.00
N LYS A 520 -2.38 -52.89 -22.12
CA LYS A 520 -3.79 -52.50 -22.22
C LYS A 520 -4.57 -53.65 -22.86
N ILE A 521 -5.72 -53.98 -22.27
CA ILE A 521 -6.68 -54.89 -22.88
C ILE A 521 -7.35 -54.11 -23.99
N THR A 522 -7.04 -54.47 -25.23
CA THR A 522 -7.62 -53.84 -26.42
C THR A 522 -8.81 -54.62 -26.93
N ASN A 523 -8.91 -55.90 -26.61
CA ASN A 523 -10.09 -56.70 -26.84
C ASN A 523 -10.26 -57.78 -25.76
N LYS A 524 -11.51 -58.11 -25.43
CA LYS A 524 -11.89 -59.25 -24.60
C LYS A 524 -12.95 -60.04 -25.36
N PHE A 525 -12.77 -61.34 -25.43
CA PHE A 525 -13.65 -62.26 -26.15
C PHE A 525 -13.89 -63.53 -25.36
#